data_AF-A0AA88HBS3-F1
#
_entry.id   AF-A0AA88HBS3-F1
#
_cell.length_a   1.000
_cell.length_b   1.000
_cell.length_c   1.000
_cell.angle_alpha   90.00
_cell.angle_beta   90.00
_cell.angle_gamma   90.00
#
_symmetry.space_group_name_H-M   'P 1'
#
loop_
_entity.id
_entity.type
_entity.pdbx_description
1 polymer ?
#
loop_
_entity_poly.entity_id
_entity_poly.type
_entity_poly.pdbx_seq_one_letter_code
_entity_poly.pdbx_strand_id
1 'polypeptide(L)'
;MRERALISKVLQEEIVLGALKIGPNSQIAIKADIISKIFDSICEVSQHEPVGLRGFVIFFHLKSVTKSEKSDELVKIIYDDYNVSSFEVLETVPWSFLVPQFLRSLIGALNPMVISEDYILSVRKLF
;
A
#
# COMPACT_ATOMS: atom_id res chain seq x y z
N MET A 1 -9.42 13.03 13.76
CA MET A 1 -8.64 13.82 12.79
C MET A 1 -7.13 13.57 12.87
N ARG A 2 -6.50 13.59 14.05
CA ARG A 2 -5.04 13.42 14.19
C ARG A 2 -4.53 12.02 13.78
N GLU A 3 -5.24 10.96 14.15
CA GLU A 3 -4.87 9.58 13.83
C GLU A 3 -4.99 9.28 12.32
N ARG A 4 -6.02 9.81 11.66
CA ARG A 4 -6.19 9.73 10.19
C ARG A 4 -4.99 10.31 9.47
N ALA A 5 -4.60 11.54 9.83
CA ALA A 5 -3.45 12.19 9.21
C ALA A 5 -2.15 11.39 9.41
N LEU A 6 -1.97 10.78 10.59
CA LEU A 6 -0.78 9.96 10.88
C LEU A 6 -0.77 8.68 10.05
N ILE A 7 -1.84 7.88 10.10
CA ILE A 7 -1.92 6.60 9.39
C ILE A 7 -1.84 6.83 7.87
N SER A 8 -2.58 7.82 7.33
CA SER A 8 -2.51 8.17 5.91
C SER A 8 -1.10 8.59 5.49
N LYS A 9 -0.38 9.32 6.33
CA LYS A 9 1.01 9.71 6.05
C LYS A 9 1.93 8.50 6.03
N VAL A 10 1.86 7.63 7.03
CA VAL A 10 2.69 6.41 7.10
C VAL A 10 2.40 5.50 5.91
N LEU A 11 1.12 5.28 5.59
CA LEU A 11 0.72 4.53 4.39
C LEU A 11 1.33 5.12 3.12
N GLN A 12 1.25 6.43 2.94
CA GLN A 12 1.82 7.09 1.78
C GLN A 12 3.34 6.93 1.70
N GLU A 13 4.05 7.11 2.81
CA GLU A 13 5.51 6.94 2.89
C GLU A 13 5.93 5.52 2.53
N GLU A 14 5.26 4.53 3.11
CA GLU A 14 5.54 3.11 2.88
C GLU A 14 5.24 2.65 1.45
N ILE A 15 4.14 3.16 0.86
CA ILE A 15 3.81 2.92 -0.53
C ILE A 15 4.89 3.47 -1.47
N VAL A 16 5.37 4.69 -1.19
CA VAL A 16 6.45 5.30 -1.96
C VAL A 16 7.75 4.51 -1.79
N LEU A 17 8.09 4.11 -0.56
CA LEU A 17 9.28 3.30 -0.29
C LEU A 17 9.25 1.95 -1.02
N GLY A 18 8.12 1.24 -0.99
CA GLY A 18 7.93 0.00 -1.75
C GLY A 18 8.06 0.23 -3.26
N ALA A 19 7.47 1.31 -3.79
CA ALA A 19 7.56 1.64 -5.21
C ALA A 19 8.99 2.02 -5.65
N LEU A 20 9.75 2.72 -4.82
CA LEU A 20 11.16 3.05 -5.09
C LEU A 20 12.04 1.80 -5.16
N LYS A 21 11.73 0.75 -4.40
CA LYS A 21 12.49 -0.52 -4.49
C LYS A 21 12.22 -1.26 -5.80
N ILE A 22 11.01 -1.15 -6.35
CA ILE A 22 10.64 -1.71 -7.67
C ILE A 22 11.35 -0.97 -8.80
N GLY A 23 11.47 0.36 -8.69
CA GLY A 23 12.10 1.19 -9.70
C GLY A 23 12.73 2.44 -9.07
N PRO A 24 14.00 2.41 -8.66
CA PRO A 24 14.62 3.46 -7.85
C PRO A 24 14.73 4.83 -8.54
N ASN A 25 14.61 4.86 -9.87
CA ASN A 25 14.64 6.07 -10.68
C ASN A 25 13.26 6.46 -11.23
N SER A 26 12.18 5.89 -10.69
CA SER A 26 10.82 6.12 -11.18
C SER A 26 10.19 7.34 -10.52
N GLN A 27 9.50 8.16 -11.30
CA GLN A 27 8.55 9.11 -10.76
C GLN A 27 7.30 8.34 -10.32
N ILE A 28 6.93 8.44 -9.04
CA ILE A 28 5.79 7.70 -8.49
C ILE A 28 4.58 8.61 -8.46
N ALA A 29 3.54 8.23 -9.20
CA ALA A 29 2.24 8.87 -9.16
C ALA A 29 1.26 7.94 -8.42
N ILE A 30 0.88 8.34 -7.21
CA ILE A 30 -0.21 7.71 -6.47
C ILE A 30 -1.49 8.43 -6.89
N LYS A 31 -2.45 7.69 -7.46
CA LYS A 31 -3.75 8.29 -7.77
C LYS A 31 -4.41 8.81 -6.49
N ALA A 32 -5.08 9.95 -6.60
CA ALA A 32 -5.78 10.57 -5.49
C ALA A 32 -6.80 9.58 -4.89
N ASP A 33 -7.05 9.72 -3.59
CA ASP A 33 -8.05 8.98 -2.83
C ASP A 33 -7.72 7.54 -2.43
N ILE A 34 -6.72 6.86 -3.01
CA ILE A 34 -6.41 5.47 -2.61
C ILE A 34 -6.08 5.35 -1.12
N ILE A 35 -5.25 6.27 -0.60
CA ILE A 35 -4.87 6.34 0.82
C ILE A 35 -6.10 6.56 1.71
N SER A 36 -7.06 7.37 1.24
CA SER A 36 -8.29 7.65 1.97
C SER A 36 -9.18 6.42 1.99
N LYS A 37 -9.37 5.75 0.84
CA LYS A 37 -10.19 4.53 0.73
C LYS A 37 -9.66 3.40 1.62
N ILE A 38 -8.34 3.17 1.56
CA ILE A 38 -7.62 2.25 2.43
C ILE A 38 -7.89 2.56 3.91
N PHE A 39 -7.70 3.82 4.30
CA PHE A 39 -7.91 4.23 5.69
C PHE A 39 -9.36 3.99 6.13
N ASP A 40 -10.34 4.35 5.30
CA ASP A 40 -11.75 4.18 5.60
C ASP A 40 -12.10 2.68 5.74
N SER A 41 -11.53 1.79 4.90
CA SER A 41 -11.65 0.33 5.05
C SER A 41 -11.03 -0.20 6.35
N ILE A 42 -9.84 0.28 6.72
CA ILE A 42 -9.20 -0.11 7.98
C ILE A 42 -10.06 0.30 9.17
N CYS A 43 -10.64 1.52 9.13
CA CYS A 43 -11.58 1.97 10.15
C CYS A 43 -12.82 1.09 10.24
N GLU A 44 -13.41 0.71 9.11
CA GLU A 44 -14.60 -0.16 9.08
C GLU A 44 -14.30 -1.53 9.70
N VAL A 45 -13.21 -2.18 9.30
CA VAL A 45 -12.79 -3.47 9.87
C VAL A 45 -12.49 -3.35 11.36
N SER A 46 -11.78 -2.29 11.75
CA SER A 46 -11.37 -2.06 13.13
C SER A 46 -12.57 -1.91 14.08
N GLN A 47 -13.72 -1.40 13.62
CA GLN A 47 -14.92 -1.27 14.48
C GLN A 47 -15.42 -2.60 15.03
N HIS A 48 -15.05 -3.72 14.41
CA HIS A 48 -15.47 -5.06 14.81
C HIS A 48 -14.41 -5.82 15.62
N GLU A 49 -13.29 -5.18 15.96
CA GLU A 49 -12.15 -5.80 16.63
C GLU A 49 -11.95 -5.22 18.04
N PRO A 50 -11.51 -6.04 19.02
CA PRO A 50 -11.57 -5.70 20.45
C PRO A 50 -10.73 -4.49 20.87
N VAL A 51 -9.69 -4.14 20.11
CA VAL A 51 -8.82 -2.98 20.38
C VAL A 51 -8.98 -1.88 19.32
N GLY A 52 -9.97 -2.01 18.43
CA GLY A 52 -10.21 -1.04 17.38
C GLY A 52 -8.99 -0.84 16.47
N LEU A 53 -8.76 0.43 16.11
CA LEU A 53 -7.59 0.84 15.32
C LEU A 53 -6.25 0.57 16.01
N ARG A 54 -6.23 0.30 17.32
CA ARG A 54 -4.97 0.05 18.06
C ARG A 54 -4.49 -1.40 17.94
N GLY A 55 -5.31 -2.28 17.39
CA GLY A 55 -5.06 -3.72 17.36
C GLY A 55 -4.64 -4.29 16.01
N PHE A 56 -4.26 -3.48 15.02
CA PHE A 56 -3.98 -3.97 13.67
C PHE A 56 -2.49 -4.01 13.29
N VAL A 57 -2.15 -4.95 12.42
CA VAL A 57 -0.99 -4.86 11.52
C VAL A 57 -1.50 -4.71 10.10
N ILE A 58 -0.92 -3.77 9.33
CA ILE A 58 -1.15 -3.69 7.89
C ILE A 58 0.02 -4.32 7.17
N PHE A 59 -0.30 -5.17 6.19
CA PHE A 59 0.63 -5.72 5.23
C PHE A 59 0.30 -5.16 3.84
N PHE A 60 1.18 -4.35 3.30
CA PHE A 60 0.97 -3.69 2.03
C PHE A 60 1.75 -4.39 0.91
N HIS A 61 1.06 -4.78 -0.16
CA HIS A 61 1.60 -5.49 -1.31
C HIS A 61 1.43 -4.69 -2.60
N LEU A 62 2.53 -4.48 -3.32
CA LEU A 62 2.50 -3.88 -4.65
C LEU A 62 2.49 -4.96 -5.74
N LYS A 63 1.36 -5.10 -6.45
CA LYS A 63 1.19 -6.10 -7.49
C LYS A 63 1.33 -5.49 -8.88
N SER A 64 2.22 -6.02 -9.71
CA SER A 64 2.32 -5.56 -11.10
C SER A 64 1.08 -5.98 -11.89
N VAL A 65 0.48 -5.05 -12.64
CA VAL A 65 -0.63 -5.34 -13.57
C VAL A 65 -0.15 -6.23 -14.73
N THR A 66 1.13 -6.14 -15.09
CA THR A 66 1.69 -6.80 -16.29
C THR A 66 2.51 -8.05 -16.01
N LYS A 67 2.93 -8.29 -14.76
CA LYS A 67 3.71 -9.48 -14.39
C LYS A 67 2.88 -10.37 -13.48
N SER A 68 2.69 -11.63 -13.86
CA SER A 68 1.78 -12.57 -13.19
C SER A 68 2.30 -13.12 -11.86
N GLU A 69 3.60 -13.05 -11.56
CA GLU A 69 4.18 -14.02 -10.60
C GLU A 69 4.94 -13.46 -9.40
N LYS A 70 5.10 -12.15 -9.25
CA LYS A 70 5.70 -11.61 -8.03
C LYS A 70 4.90 -10.42 -7.50
N SER A 71 4.17 -10.69 -6.41
CA SER A 71 3.72 -9.67 -5.46
C SER A 71 4.98 -9.12 -4.79
N ASP A 72 5.61 -8.15 -5.42
CA ASP A 72 6.89 -7.64 -4.95
C ASP A 72 6.65 -6.64 -3.81
N GLU A 73 7.15 -7.09 -2.66
CA GLU A 73 7.30 -6.44 -1.38
C GLU A 73 6.06 -6.19 -0.51
N LEU A 74 6.26 -6.57 0.75
CA LEU A 74 5.35 -6.55 1.86
C LEU A 74 5.89 -5.51 2.84
N VAL A 75 5.18 -4.40 2.99
CA VAL A 75 5.46 -3.44 4.06
C VAL A 75 4.58 -3.77 5.24
N LYS A 76 5.19 -3.91 6.43
CA LYS A 76 4.48 -4.10 7.69
C LYS A 76 4.35 -2.77 8.43
N ILE A 77 3.13 -2.29 8.62
CA ILE A 77 2.83 -1.13 9.47
C ILE A 77 2.20 -1.64 10.75
N ILE A 78 2.81 -1.33 11.89
CA ILE A 78 2.25 -1.56 13.23
C ILE A 78 1.83 -0.19 13.76
N TYR A 79 0.55 -0.04 14.10
CA TYR A 79 0.04 1.26 14.54
C TYR A 79 0.30 1.55 16.02
N ASP A 80 0.33 0.51 16.86
CA ASP A 80 0.57 0.65 18.30
C ASP A 80 1.54 -0.43 18.77
N ASP A 81 2.79 -0.03 19.03
CA ASP A 81 3.85 -0.92 19.54
C ASP A 81 3.58 -1.43 20.97
N TYR A 82 2.61 -0.84 21.68
CA TYR A 82 2.25 -1.23 23.04
C TYR A 82 1.12 -2.28 23.08
N ASN A 83 0.49 -2.59 21.95
CA ASN A 83 -0.57 -3.59 21.85
C ASN A 83 -0.14 -4.76 20.96
N VAL A 84 -0.46 -5.99 21.39
CA VAL A 84 -0.34 -7.16 20.51
C VAL A 84 -1.43 -7.06 19.45
N SER A 85 -1.04 -7.07 18.19
CA SER A 85 -1.99 -7.01 17.09
C SER A 85 -2.88 -8.26 17.07
N SER A 86 -4.17 -8.02 16.91
CA SER A 86 -5.24 -9.03 16.94
C SER A 86 -5.78 -9.37 15.55
N PHE A 87 -5.45 -8.57 14.54
CA PHE A 87 -5.79 -8.84 13.15
C PHE A 87 -4.78 -8.23 12.17
N GLU A 88 -4.71 -8.83 10.99
CA GLU A 88 -3.90 -8.43 9.85
C GLU A 88 -4.81 -7.89 8.76
N VAL A 89 -4.43 -6.76 8.18
CA VAL A 89 -5.03 -6.18 6.98
C VAL A 89 -4.02 -6.30 5.85
N LEU A 90 -4.30 -7.18 4.89
CA LEU A 90 -3.51 -7.35 3.69
C LEU A 90 -4.09 -6.48 2.57
N GLU A 91 -3.30 -5.54 2.08
CA GLU A 91 -3.71 -4.66 0.99
C GLU A 91 -2.87 -4.93 -0.24
N THR A 92 -3.52 -5.37 -1.31
CA THR A 92 -2.86 -5.52 -2.61
C THR A 92 -3.23 -4.36 -3.52
N VAL A 93 -2.24 -3.55 -3.86
CA VAL A 93 -2.42 -2.40 -4.74
C VAL A 93 -1.76 -2.65 -6.09
N PRO A 94 -2.51 -2.62 -7.20
CA PRO A 94 -1.98 -2.77 -8.54
C PRO A 94 -1.13 -1.56 -8.95
N TRP A 95 -0.04 -1.83 -9.66
CA TRP A 95 0.78 -0.78 -10.26
C TRP A 95 1.18 -1.11 -11.70
N SER A 96 1.46 -0.07 -12.48
CA SER A 96 1.97 -0.20 -13.85
C SER A 96 2.93 0.92 -14.18
N PHE A 97 3.81 0.67 -15.15
CA PHE A 97 4.57 1.74 -15.78
C PHE A 97 3.71 2.39 -16.86
N LEU A 98 3.68 3.72 -16.91
CA LEU A 98 2.96 4.44 -17.97
C LEU A 98 3.55 4.17 -19.35
N VAL A 99 4.86 3.92 -19.40
CA VAL A 99 5.58 3.74 -20.65
C VAL A 99 5.83 2.25 -20.90
N PRO A 100 5.37 1.73 -22.05
CA PRO A 100 5.70 0.38 -22.51
C PRO A 100 7.21 0.12 -22.60
N GLN A 101 7.62 -1.12 -22.33
CA GLN A 101 9.04 -1.48 -22.24
C GLN A 101 9.84 -1.18 -23.51
N PHE A 102 9.22 -1.31 -24.68
CA PHE A 102 9.86 -1.05 -25.98
C PHE A 102 10.16 0.43 -26.25
N LEU A 103 9.52 1.36 -25.54
CA LEU A 103 9.76 2.80 -25.66
C LEU A 103 10.76 3.34 -24.64
N ARG A 104 11.20 2.52 -23.66
CA ARG A 104 12.07 2.97 -22.56
C ARG A 104 13.41 3.53 -23.05
N SER A 105 13.94 3.03 -24.16
CA SER A 105 15.18 3.53 -24.75
C SER A 105 15.09 4.99 -25.22
N LEU A 106 13.88 5.51 -25.47
CA LEU A 106 13.65 6.87 -25.95
C LEU A 106 13.51 7.89 -24.81
N ILE A 107 13.09 7.45 -23.63
CA ILE A 107 12.75 8.32 -22.48
C ILE A 107 13.82 8.26 -21.38
N GLY A 108 14.86 7.45 -21.60
CA GLY A 108 15.95 7.26 -20.66
C GLY A 108 15.49 6.57 -19.36
N ALA A 109 16.04 7.01 -18.23
CA ALA A 109 15.76 6.43 -16.92
C ALA A 109 14.40 6.87 -16.32
N LEU A 110 13.72 7.84 -16.92
CA LEU A 110 12.46 8.37 -16.43
C LEU A 110 11.29 7.52 -16.93
N ASN A 111 10.85 6.59 -16.09
CA ASN A 111 9.64 5.82 -16.33
C ASN A 111 8.65 6.01 -15.19
N PRO A 112 7.61 6.83 -15.38
CA PRO A 112 6.60 7.04 -14.35
C PRO A 112 5.91 5.73 -13.97
N MET A 113 5.91 5.43 -12.68
CA MET A 113 5.16 4.34 -12.08
C MET A 113 3.84 4.91 -11.54
N VAL A 114 2.73 4.31 -11.94
CA VAL A 114 1.40 4.68 -11.48
C VAL A 114 0.86 3.57 -10.60
N ILE A 115 0.39 3.98 -9.43
CA ILE A 115 -0.30 3.12 -8.47
C ILE A 115 -1.81 3.32 -8.69
N SER A 116 -2.54 2.21 -8.92
CA SER A 116 -3.97 2.25 -9.22
C SER A 116 -4.80 2.74 -8.04
N GLU A 117 -6.05 3.13 -8.28
CA GLU A 117 -7.03 3.39 -7.21
C GLU A 117 -7.69 2.11 -6.69
N ASP A 118 -7.58 1.03 -7.45
CA ASP A 118 -8.12 -0.27 -7.06
C ASP A 118 -7.22 -0.90 -6.03
N TYR A 119 -7.79 -1.61 -5.06
CA TYR A 119 -7.04 -2.42 -4.11
C TYR A 119 -7.88 -3.61 -3.67
N ILE A 120 -7.19 -4.65 -3.21
CA ILE A 120 -7.82 -5.81 -2.59
C ILE A 120 -7.48 -5.76 -1.12
N LEU A 121 -8.51 -5.64 -0.28
CA LEU A 121 -8.41 -5.75 1.17
C LEU A 121 -8.69 -7.20 1.58
N SER A 122 -7.78 -7.82 2.32
CA SER A 122 -7.99 -9.14 2.93
C SER A 122 -7.71 -9.04 4.43
N VAL A 123 -8.71 -9.32 5.24
CA VAL A 123 -8.61 -9.28 6.70
C VAL A 123 -8.43 -10.69 7.25
N ARG A 124 -7.47 -10.86 8.16
CA ARG A 124 -7.23 -12.13 8.84
C ARG A 124 -7.08 -11.90 10.34
N LYS A 125 -7.79 -12.71 11.16
CA LYS A 125 -7.59 -12.70 12.62
C LYS A 125 -6.28 -13.39 13.00
N LEU A 126 -5.59 -12.82 13.98
CA LEU A 126 -4.40 -13.40 14.59
C LEU A 126 -4.83 -14.20 15.84
N PHE A 127 -4.35 -15.44 15.93
CA PHE A 127 -4.65 -16.38 17.03
C PHE A 127 -3.39 -16.71 17.82
#